data_AF-A0A699S639-F1
#
_entry.id   AF-A0A699S639-F1
#
_cell.length_a   1.000
_cell.length_b   1.000
_cell.length_c   1.000
_cell.angle_alpha   90.00
_cell.angle_beta   90.00
_cell.angle_gamma   90.00
#
_symmetry.space_group_name_H-M   'P 1'
#
loop_
_entity.id
_entity.type
_entity.pdbx_description
1 polymer ?
#
loop_
_entity_poly.entity_id
_entity_poly.type
_entity_poly.pdbx_seq_one_letter_code
_entity_poly.pdbx_strand_id
1 'polypeptide(L)'
;MNQAKANYTKTEKEMLAVVYAFEKFRSYLIMNKSIVYTDHSALKYLFAKKDAKVLLLHWILLLQEFDFKVIDTRGEEIYATDHLSRLENPYENTFDPKEINETFPLES
;
A
#
# COMPACT_ATOMS: atom_id res chain seq x y z
N MET A 1 -0.11 10.34 12.92
CA MET A 1 1.10 9.70 12.34
C MET A 1 2.32 9.89 13.25
N ASN A 2 3.18 8.89 13.44
CA ASN A 2 4.42 9.01 14.25
C ASN A 2 5.48 9.89 13.56
N GLN A 3 6.25 10.69 14.33
CA GLN A 3 7.33 11.57 13.84
C GLN A 3 8.32 10.88 12.89
N ALA A 4 8.61 9.59 13.09
CA ALA A 4 9.50 8.82 12.22
C ALA A 4 8.97 8.68 10.78
N LYS A 5 7.64 8.69 10.57
CA LYS A 5 7.03 8.58 9.24
C LYS A 5 7.08 9.89 8.44
N ALA A 6 7.26 11.03 9.12
CA ALA A 6 7.35 12.33 8.46
C ALA A 6 8.62 12.47 7.60
N ASN A 7 9.71 11.79 8.01
CA ASN A 7 11.02 11.83 7.34
C ASN A 7 11.15 10.89 6.13
N TYR A 8 10.08 10.15 5.78
CA TYR A 8 10.13 9.25 4.64
C TYR A 8 10.23 10.01 3.32
N THR A 9 11.11 9.51 2.47
CA THR A 9 11.18 9.88 1.06
C THR A 9 9.88 9.51 0.35
N LYS A 10 9.58 10.16 -0.79
CA LYS A 10 8.37 9.88 -1.57
C LYS A 10 8.21 8.38 -1.88
N THR A 11 9.29 7.73 -2.30
CA THR A 11 9.35 6.29 -2.55
C THR A 11 9.01 5.44 -1.31
N GLU A 12 9.51 5.82 -0.13
CA GLU A 12 9.22 5.09 1.12
C GLU A 12 7.75 5.24 1.53
N LYS A 13 7.13 6.41 1.29
CA LYS A 13 5.71 6.63 1.60
C LYS A 13 4.80 5.82 0.69
N GLU A 14 5.10 5.76 -0.60
CA GLU A 14 4.30 4.98 -1.54
C GLU A 14 4.46 3.49 -1.32
N MET A 15 5.67 3.02 -1.03
CA MET A 15 5.89 1.62 -0.67
C MET A 15 5.14 1.25 0.61
N LEU A 16 5.13 2.14 1.61
CA LEU A 16 4.34 1.96 2.82
C LEU A 16 2.84 1.86 2.50
N ALA A 17 2.32 2.64 1.55
CA ALA A 17 0.92 2.56 1.14
C ALA A 17 0.59 1.19 0.51
N VAL A 18 1.49 0.65 -0.33
CA VAL A 18 1.34 -0.70 -0.89
C VAL A 18 1.34 -1.75 0.22
N VAL A 19 2.35 -1.75 1.10
CA VAL A 19 2.43 -2.72 2.22
C VAL A 19 1.17 -2.65 3.08
N TYR A 20 0.71 -1.44 3.41
CA TYR A 20 -0.50 -1.24 4.19
C TYR A 20 -1.75 -1.82 3.50
N ALA A 21 -1.92 -1.60 2.20
CA ALA A 21 -3.03 -2.18 1.45
C ALA A 21 -2.97 -3.71 1.45
N PHE A 22 -1.79 -4.30 1.25
CA PHE A 22 -1.63 -5.76 1.25
C PHE A 22 -1.91 -6.39 2.61
N GLU A 23 -1.49 -5.76 3.70
CA GLU A 23 -1.85 -6.19 5.05
C GLU A 23 -3.36 -6.07 5.30
N LYS A 24 -3.98 -4.95 4.90
CA LYS A 24 -5.40 -4.69 5.12
C LYS A 24 -6.30 -5.65 4.33
N PHE A 25 -5.91 -5.99 3.10
CA PHE A 25 -6.66 -6.88 2.22
C PHE A 25 -6.06 -8.30 2.18
N ARG A 26 -5.28 -8.70 3.19
CA ARG A 26 -4.53 -9.96 3.22
C ARG A 26 -5.41 -11.18 2.94
N SER A 27 -6.59 -11.26 3.56
CA SER A 27 -7.55 -12.37 3.36
C SER A 27 -8.01 -12.52 1.90
N TYR A 28 -8.03 -11.42 1.14
CA TYR A 28 -8.41 -11.43 -0.28
C TYR A 28 -7.23 -11.72 -1.20
N LEU A 29 -5.99 -11.46 -0.77
CA LEU A 29 -4.80 -11.49 -1.63
C LEU A 29 -3.93 -12.74 -1.47
N ILE A 30 -3.96 -13.41 -0.31
CA ILE A 30 -2.98 -14.46 0.04
C ILE A 30 -3.01 -15.71 -0.87
N MET A 31 -4.13 -15.99 -1.53
CA MET A 31 -4.26 -17.11 -2.49
C MET A 31 -4.57 -16.64 -3.92
N ASN A 32 -4.57 -15.33 -4.16
CA ASN A 32 -5.01 -14.77 -5.43
C ASN A 32 -3.88 -14.00 -6.12
N LYS A 33 -3.74 -14.24 -7.43
CA LYS A 33 -2.86 -13.44 -8.29
C LYS A 33 -3.42 -12.04 -8.41
N SER A 34 -2.67 -11.07 -7.92
CA SER A 34 -3.07 -9.66 -7.96
C SER A 34 -2.15 -8.84 -8.86
N ILE A 35 -2.66 -7.70 -9.33
CA ILE A 35 -1.91 -6.75 -10.14
C ILE A 35 -1.93 -5.42 -9.41
N VAL A 36 -0.75 -4.88 -9.15
CA VAL A 36 -0.57 -3.55 -8.56
C VAL A 36 -0.23 -2.60 -9.69
N TYR A 37 -1.16 -1.69 -9.97
CA TYR A 37 -0.94 -0.56 -10.86
C TYR A 37 -0.36 0.59 -10.06
N THR A 38 0.77 1.11 -10.50
CA THR A 38 1.45 2.25 -9.85
C THR A 38 2.02 3.16 -10.92
N ASP A 39 2.05 4.47 -10.64
CA ASP A 39 2.74 5.48 -11.44
C ASP A 39 4.20 5.66 -10.98
N HIS A 40 4.64 4.86 -10.00
CA HIS A 40 5.95 4.97 -9.42
C HIS A 40 6.86 3.82 -9.81
N SER A 41 7.55 4.03 -10.92
CA SER A 41 8.57 3.14 -11.49
C SER A 41 9.58 2.54 -10.49
N ALA A 42 9.88 3.19 -9.35
CA ALA A 42 10.80 2.60 -8.37
C ALA A 42 10.25 1.33 -7.69
N LEU A 43 8.92 1.15 -7.61
CA LEU A 43 8.32 -0.09 -7.10
C LEU A 43 8.61 -1.27 -8.03
N LYS A 44 8.70 -1.03 -9.34
CA LYS A 44 9.07 -2.05 -10.33
C LYS A 44 10.48 -2.60 -10.09
N TYR A 45 11.41 -1.76 -9.66
CA TYR A 45 12.82 -2.12 -9.43
C TYR A 45 13.12 -2.50 -7.97
N LEU A 46 12.12 -2.45 -7.10
CA LEU A 46 12.27 -2.67 -5.67
C LEU A 46 12.82 -4.06 -5.34
N PHE A 47 12.27 -5.10 -5.98
CA PHE A 47 12.72 -6.49 -5.82
C PHE A 47 14.10 -6.77 -6.45
N ALA A 48 14.59 -5.89 -7.32
CA ALA A 48 15.88 -6.05 -7.99
C ALA A 48 17.04 -5.36 -7.24
N LYS A 49 16.75 -4.55 -6.21
CA LYS A 49 17.77 -3.75 -5.52
C LYS A 49 18.54 -4.59 -4.49
N LYS A 50 19.81 -4.86 -4.77
CA LYS A 50 20.71 -5.65 -3.90
C LYS A 50 21.09 -4.94 -2.59
N ASP A 51 21.20 -3.61 -2.61
CA ASP A 51 21.54 -2.79 -1.44
C ASP A 51 20.32 -1.98 -0.97
N ALA A 52 19.32 -2.70 -0.47
CA ALA A 52 18.13 -2.10 0.09
C ALA A 52 18.34 -1.72 1.56
N LYS A 53 17.85 -0.54 1.98
CA LYS A 53 17.81 -0.16 3.40
C LYS A 53 17.06 -1.24 4.19
N VAL A 54 17.43 -1.44 5.45
CA VAL A 54 16.83 -2.46 6.34
C VAL A 54 15.29 -2.40 6.37
N LEU A 55 14.70 -1.20 6.33
CA LEU A 55 13.23 -1.02 6.26
C LEU A 55 12.61 -1.59 4.96
N LEU A 56 13.27 -1.37 3.83
CA LEU A 56 12.81 -1.88 2.53
C LEU A 56 12.88 -3.40 2.49
N LEU A 57 13.93 -4.00 3.07
CA LEU A 57 14.06 -5.45 3.17
C LEU A 57 12.92 -6.08 3.98
N HIS A 58 12.54 -5.46 5.10
CA HIS A 58 11.42 -5.93 5.92
C HIS A 58 10.11 -5.93 5.10
N TRP A 59 9.82 -4.84 4.41
CA TRP A 59 8.63 -4.74 3.56
C TRP A 59 8.66 -5.71 2.37
N ILE A 60 9.83 -5.94 1.75
CA ILE A 60 9.99 -6.97 0.72
C ILE A 60 9.64 -8.35 1.27
N LEU A 61 10.10 -8.69 2.47
CA LEU A 61 9.79 -9.97 3.12
C LEU A 61 8.29 -10.14 3.40
N LEU A 62 7.59 -9.08 3.80
CA LEU A 62 6.13 -9.10 3.97
C LEU A 62 5.41 -9.32 2.64
N LEU A 63 5.87 -8.63 1.59
CA LEU A 63 5.28 -8.72 0.26
C LEU A 63 5.56 -10.07 -0.42
N GLN A 64 6.61 -10.81 -0.01
CA GLN A 64 6.92 -12.14 -0.54
C GLN A 64 5.84 -13.19 -0.25
N GLU A 65 4.97 -12.96 0.73
CA GLU A 65 3.84 -13.84 1.01
C GLU A 65 2.78 -13.84 -0.12
N PHE A 66 2.74 -12.79 -0.95
CA PHE A 66 1.70 -12.58 -1.94
C PHE A 66 2.18 -12.83 -3.38
N ASP A 67 1.33 -13.42 -4.21
CA ASP A 67 1.57 -13.55 -5.65
C ASP A 67 1.00 -12.32 -6.37
N PHE A 68 1.85 -11.37 -6.71
CA PHE A 68 1.43 -10.16 -7.42
C PHE A 68 2.44 -9.69 -8.48
N LYS A 69 1.91 -8.93 -9.45
CA LYS A 69 2.71 -8.26 -10.47
C LYS A 69 2.57 -6.76 -10.35
N VAL A 70 3.69 -6.05 -10.47
CA VAL A 70 3.70 -4.58 -10.51
C VAL A 70 3.71 -4.12 -11.97
N ILE A 71 2.73 -3.32 -12.35
CA ILE A 71 2.66 -2.66 -13.65
C ILE A 71 2.83 -1.16 -13.43
N ASP A 72 3.86 -0.61 -14.07
CA ASP A 72 4.11 0.82 -14.14
C ASP A 72 3.23 1.41 -15.24
N THR A 73 2.19 2.14 -14.84
CA THR A 73 1.24 2.81 -15.74
C THR A 73 1.49 4.31 -15.70
N ARG A 74 1.31 4.99 -16.84
CA ARG A 74 1.48 6.44 -16.89
C ARG A 74 0.49 7.09 -15.92
N GLY A 75 0.93 8.11 -15.17
CA GLY A 75 0.11 8.76 -14.13
C GLY A 75 -1.26 9.29 -14.63
N GLU A 76 -1.38 9.56 -15.93
CA GLU A 76 -2.63 9.96 -16.59
C GLU A 76 -3.72 8.86 -16.55
N GLU A 77 -3.33 7.58 -16.54
CA GLU A 77 -4.27 6.45 -16.44
C GLU A 77 -4.74 6.21 -14.99
N ILE A 78 -4.01 6.75 -14.01
CA ILE A 78 -4.27 6.56 -12.56
C ILE A 78 -4.91 7.81 -11.93
N TYR A 79 -5.65 8.59 -12.73
CA TYR A 79 -6.29 9.85 -12.31
C TYR A 79 -7.13 9.70 -11.04
N ALA A 80 -7.99 8.67 -10.98
CA ALA A 80 -8.87 8.44 -9.83
C ALA A 80 -8.08 8.21 -8.53
N THR A 81 -6.98 7.47 -8.58
CA THR A 81 -6.15 7.18 -7.39
C THR A 81 -5.34 8.41 -6.97
N ASP A 82 -4.80 9.19 -7.92
CA ASP A 82 -4.11 10.45 -7.58
C ASP A 82 -5.07 11.39 -6.84
N HIS A 83 -6.32 11.52 -7.30
CA HIS A 83 -7.34 12.29 -6.59
C HIS A 83 -7.67 11.75 -5.21
N LEU A 84 -7.85 10.45 -5.06
CA LEU A 84 -8.14 9.83 -3.76
C LEU A 84 -6.96 9.98 -2.78
N SER A 85 -5.73 9.87 -3.26
CA SER A 85 -4.54 9.99 -2.42
C SER A 85 -4.30 11.43 -1.93
N ARG A 86 -4.76 12.42 -2.70
CA ARG A 86 -4.68 13.86 -2.36
C ARG A 86 -5.89 14.34 -1.57
N LEU A 87 -6.90 13.51 -1.43
CA LEU A 87 -8.08 13.85 -0.66
C LEU A 87 -7.70 13.95 0.81
N GLU A 88 -7.82 15.15 1.38
CA GLU A 88 -7.58 15.39 2.79
C GLU A 88 -8.65 14.67 3.60
N ASN A 89 -8.27 13.78 4.52
CA ASN A 89 -9.23 13.06 5.35
C ASN A 89 -9.52 13.90 6.61
N PRO A 90 -10.68 14.55 6.74
CA PRO A 90 -10.98 15.40 7.89
C PRO A 90 -11.02 14.64 9.23
N TYR A 91 -11.08 13.30 9.18
CA TYR A 91 -11.14 12.42 10.35
C TYR A 91 -9.81 11.78 10.74
N GLU A 92 -8.68 12.13 10.10
CA GLU A 92 -7.37 11.49 10.36
C GLU A 92 -6.92 11.58 11.83
N ASN A 93 -7.49 12.52 12.60
CA ASN A 93 -7.20 12.75 14.02
C ASN A 93 -8.25 12.16 14.98
N THR A 94 -9.27 11.44 14.50
CA THR A 94 -10.42 10.95 15.32
C THR A 94 -10.66 9.45 15.15
N PHE A 95 -9.74 8.71 14.54
CA PHE A 95 -9.87 7.24 14.42
C PHE A 95 -9.56 6.55 15.76
N ASP A 96 -10.59 6.39 16.59
CA ASP A 96 -10.58 5.40 17.67
C ASP A 96 -10.71 3.99 17.05
N PRO A 97 -9.76 3.06 17.30
CA PRO A 97 -9.76 1.71 16.69
C PRO A 97 -10.96 0.82 17.03
N LYS A 98 -11.94 1.30 17.81
CA LYS A 98 -12.99 0.49 18.43
C LYS A 98 -14.31 0.38 17.66
N GLU A 99 -14.49 1.09 16.55
CA GLU A 99 -15.80 1.18 15.88
C GLU A 99 -15.85 0.66 14.44
N ILE A 100 -15.03 -0.33 14.08
CA ILE A 100 -15.28 -1.07 12.82
C ILE A 100 -16.15 -2.28 13.12
N ASN A 101 -17.46 -2.08 12.99
CA ASN A 101 -18.44 -3.16 12.86
C ASN A 101 -18.13 -3.94 11.58
N GLU A 102 -17.61 -5.16 11.71
CA GLU A 102 -17.29 -6.08 10.60
C GLU A 102 -18.51 -6.89 10.08
N THR A 103 -19.75 -6.45 10.38
CA THR A 103 -20.96 -7.18 9.95
C THR A 103 -21.37 -6.73 8.55
N PHE A 104 -21.17 -7.59 7.56
CA PHE A 104 -21.66 -7.38 6.21
C PHE A 104 -23.15 -7.73 6.12
N PRO A 105 -23.99 -6.90 5.46
CA PRO A 105 -25.45 -7.05 5.46
C PRO A 105 -25.99 -8.19 4.56
N LEU A 106 -25.17 -9.13 4.14
CA LEU A 106 -25.55 -10.15 3.15
C LEU A 106 -25.41 -11.60 3.61
N GLU A 107 -25.18 -11.85 4.89
CA GLU A 107 -25.33 -13.19 5.47
C GLU A 107 -26.71 -13.29 6.16
N SER A 108 -27.69 -13.84 5.45
CA SER A 108 -28.93 -14.39 6.02
C SER A 108 -29.35 -15.66 5.31
#